data_AF-A0A2E9LJY0-F1
#
_entry.id   AF-A0A2E9LJY0-F1
#
_cell.length_a   1.000
_cell.length_b   1.000
_cell.length_c   1.000
_cell.angle_alpha   90.00
_cell.angle_beta   90.00
_cell.angle_gamma   90.00
#
_symmetry.space_group_name_H-M   'P 1'
#
loop_
_entity.id
_entity.type
_entity.pdbx_description
1 polymer ?
#
loop_
_entity_poly.entity_id
_entity_poly.type
_entity_poly.pdbx_seq_one_letter_code
_entity_poly.pdbx_strand_id
1 'polypeptide(L)' 'GDGPGSVGLEPPPADLLVHVPLHPDPDLFGIISDGVAGSAMVPFGDVLTEDEIWHLINYLQTLE' A
#
# COMPACT_ATOMS: atom_id res chain seq x y z
N GLY A 1 1.64 -9.57 1.71
CA GLY A 1 1.14 -10.10 0.43
C GLY A 1 1.79 -11.43 0.14
N ASP A 2 1.03 -12.37 -0.41
CA ASP A 2 1.37 -13.77 -0.64
C ASP A 2 1.69 -14.09 -2.12
N GLY A 3 1.70 -13.08 -2.99
CA GLY A 3 2.03 -13.24 -4.41
C GLY A 3 3.52 -13.58 -4.65
N PRO A 4 3.87 -14.14 -5.82
CA PRO A 4 5.23 -14.59 -6.13
C PRO A 4 6.29 -13.48 -6.06
N GLY A 5 5.90 -12.22 -6.24
CA GLY A 5 6.78 -11.06 -6.12
C GLY A 5 7.15 -10.70 -4.67
N SER A 6 6.55 -11.31 -3.65
CA SER A 6 6.90 -11.05 -2.24
C SER A 6 8.11 -11.83 -1.76
N VAL A 7 8.51 -12.88 -2.49
CA VAL A 7 9.60 -13.77 -2.10
C VAL A 7 10.92 -13.00 -2.06
N GLY A 8 11.53 -12.93 -0.87
CA GLY A 8 12.83 -12.29 -0.65
C GLY A 8 12.78 -10.79 -0.36
N LEU A 9 11.58 -10.19 -0.23
CA LEU A 9 11.45 -8.81 0.25
C LEU A 9 11.60 -8.76 1.77
N GLU A 10 12.36 -7.78 2.26
CA GLU A 10 12.55 -7.51 3.69
C GLU A 10 12.19 -6.04 4.01
N PRO A 11 11.21 -5.78 4.90
CA PRO A 11 10.30 -6.77 5.47
C PRO A 11 9.38 -7.39 4.40
N PRO A 12 8.78 -8.56 4.68
CA PRO A 12 7.76 -9.12 3.81
C PRO A 12 6.59 -8.13 3.69
N PRO A 13 5.91 -8.03 2.53
CA PRO A 13 4.79 -7.11 2.38
C PRO A 13 3.69 -7.43 3.39
N ALA A 14 3.11 -6.39 4.00
CA ALA A 14 2.05 -6.53 4.97
C ALA A 14 0.82 -7.26 4.39
N ASP A 15 0.02 -7.83 5.28
CA ASP A 15 -1.34 -8.27 4.94
C ASP A 15 -2.26 -7.05 4.96
N LEU A 16 -2.86 -6.71 3.82
CA LEU A 16 -3.69 -5.51 3.70
C LEU A 16 -5.00 -5.62 4.50
N LEU A 17 -5.53 -6.83 4.70
CA LEU A 17 -6.74 -7.03 5.53
C LEU A 17 -6.49 -6.64 6.99
N VAL A 18 -5.28 -6.89 7.47
CA VAL A 18 -4.88 -6.59 8.85
C VAL A 18 -4.36 -5.16 8.97
N HIS A 19 -3.59 -4.69 7.98
CA HIS A 19 -2.81 -3.47 8.11
C HIS A 19 -3.54 -2.22 7.68
N VAL A 20 -4.45 -2.30 6.69
CA VAL A 20 -5.22 -1.13 6.21
C VAL A 20 -6.06 -0.50 7.33
N PRO A 21 -6.80 -1.26 8.17
CA PRO A 21 -7.62 -0.66 9.24
C PRO A 21 -6.82 0.02 10.36
N LEU A 22 -5.49 -0.14 10.40
CA LEU A 22 -4.63 0.47 11.43
C LEU A 22 -4.23 1.91 11.11
N HIS A 23 -4.49 2.37 9.88
CA HIS A 23 -4.06 3.68 9.40
C HIS A 23 -5.27 4.52 8.94
N PRO A 24 -5.30 5.82 9.25
CA PRO A 24 -6.19 6.78 8.60
C PRO A 24 -5.95 6.84 7.08
N ASP A 25 -6.99 7.17 6.30
CA ASP A 25 -6.89 7.23 4.83
C ASP A 25 -5.76 8.16 4.31
N PRO A 26 -5.50 9.36 4.90
CA PRO A 26 -4.38 10.19 4.46
C PRO A 26 -3.01 9.54 4.66
N ASP A 27 -2.86 8.69 5.69
CA ASP A 27 -1.62 7.96 5.92
C ASP A 27 -1.45 6.85 4.88
N LEU A 28 -2.55 6.17 4.52
CA LEU A 28 -2.56 5.20 3.41
C LEU A 28 -2.19 5.86 2.08
N PHE A 29 -2.66 7.09 1.83
CA PHE A 29 -2.27 7.87 0.66
C PHE A 29 -0.75 8.06 0.61
N GLY A 30 -0.15 8.55 1.70
CA GLY A 30 1.31 8.75 1.76
C GLY A 30 2.09 7.46 1.59
N ILE A 31 1.64 6.35 2.21
CA ILE A 31 2.26 5.04 2.06
C ILE A 31 2.26 4.58 0.59
N ILE A 32 1.16 4.80 -0.14
CA ILE A 32 1.06 4.41 -1.55
C ILE A 32 1.85 5.38 -2.45
N SER A 33 1.70 6.69 -2.26
CA SER A 33 2.33 7.70 -3.12
C SER A 33 3.85 7.68 -2.99
N ASP A 34 4.34 7.63 -1.74
CA ASP A 34 5.76 7.86 -1.42
C ASP A 34 6.51 6.55 -1.16
N GLY A 35 5.79 5.45 -1.00
CA GLY A 35 6.34 4.18 -0.55
C GLY A 35 6.70 4.23 0.93
N VAL A 36 7.53 3.26 1.38
CA VAL A 36 7.95 3.19 2.78
C VAL A 36 9.46 3.10 2.86
N ALA A 37 10.08 4.17 3.35
CA ALA A 37 11.52 4.26 3.53
C ALA A 37 12.06 3.12 4.41
N GLY A 38 13.15 2.49 3.96
CA GLY A 38 13.75 1.35 4.66
C GLY A 38 13.04 0.01 4.44
N SER A 39 12.04 -0.03 3.54
CA SER A 39 11.41 -1.27 3.06
C SER A 39 11.59 -1.45 1.56
N ALA A 40 11.12 -2.58 1.03
CA ALA A 40 11.04 -2.82 -0.41
C ALA A 40 9.85 -2.14 -1.11
N MET A 41 9.00 -1.40 -0.38
CA MET A 41 7.85 -0.71 -0.95
C MET A 41 8.28 0.60 -1.62
N VAL A 42 8.34 0.58 -2.95
CA VAL A 42 8.62 1.75 -3.79
C VAL A 42 7.43 2.72 -3.86
N PRO A 43 7.65 4.01 -4.16
CA PRO A 43 6.58 4.96 -4.44
C PRO A 43 5.77 4.57 -5.68
N PHE A 44 4.44 4.70 -5.60
CA PHE A 44 3.55 4.57 -6.75
C PHE A 44 3.05 5.91 -7.30
N GLY A 45 3.40 7.04 -6.69
CA GLY A 45 2.98 8.37 -7.14
C GLY A 45 3.47 8.77 -8.54
N ASP A 46 4.53 8.12 -9.04
CA ASP A 46 5.01 8.31 -10.43
C ASP A 46 4.26 7.45 -11.47
N VAL A 47 3.40 6.53 -11.00
CA VAL A 47 2.67 5.55 -11.82
C VAL A 47 1.15 5.77 -11.76
N LEU A 48 0.64 6.17 -10.61
CA LEU A 48 -0.78 6.43 -10.36
C LEU A 48 -1.01 7.93 -10.16
N THR A 49 -2.12 8.42 -10.70
CA THR A 49 -2.63 9.76 -10.38
C THR A 49 -3.17 9.82 -8.94
N GLU A 50 -3.29 11.03 -8.39
CA GLU A 50 -3.88 11.25 -7.06
C GLU A 50 -5.29 10.63 -6.94
N ASP A 51 -6.14 10.83 -7.94
CA ASP A 51 -7.49 10.25 -7.97
C ASP A 51 -7.47 8.72 -7.99
N GLU A 52 -6.55 8.10 -8.73
CA GLU A 52 -6.39 6.64 -8.75
C GLU A 52 -5.93 6.08 -7.41
N ILE A 53 -5.07 6.79 -6.68
CA ILE A 53 -4.67 6.41 -5.31
C ILE A 53 -5.89 6.48 -4.37
N TRP A 54 -6.69 7.54 -4.43
CA TRP A 54 -7.91 7.63 -3.64
C TRP A 54 -8.94 6.55 -4.01
N HIS A 55 -9.10 6.24 -5.29
CA HIS A 55 -9.94 5.12 -5.72
C HIS A 55 -9.42 3.76 -5.21
N LEU A 56 -8.11 3.56 -5.21
CA LEU A 56 -7.47 2.37 -4.65
C LEU A 56 -7.75 2.26 -3.14
N ILE A 57 -7.57 3.34 -2.37
CA ILE A 57 -7.87 3.36 -0.93
C ILE A 57 -9.35 3.00 -0.69
N ASN A 58 -10.26 3.61 -1.45
CA ASN A 58 -11.69 3.28 -1.35
C ASN A 58 -11.95 1.79 -1.61
N TYR A 59 -11.27 1.18 -2.60
CA TYR A 59 -11.36 -0.26 -2.85
C TYR A 59 -10.79 -1.09 -1.69
N LEU A 60 -9.63 -0.71 -1.14
CA LEU A 60 -9.02 -1.41 0.00
C LEU A 60 -9.95 -1.43 1.23
N GLN A 61 -10.73 -0.36 1.44
CA GLN A 61 -11.72 -0.28 2.50
C GLN A 61 -12.93 -1.21 2.30
N THR A 62 -13.08 -1.81 1.12
CA THR A 62 -14.14 -2.81 0.85
C THR A 62 -13.72 -4.25 1.11
N LEU A 63 -12.45 -4.48 1.44
CA LEU A 63 -11.92 -5.82 1.69
C LEU A 63 -12.32 -6.34 3.09
N GLU A 64 -12.63 -7.63 3.19
CA GLU A 64 -12.99 -8.35 4.42
C GLU A 64 -11.96 -9.42 4.79
#